data_AF-A0A7S9CQ53-F1
#
_entry.id   AF-A0A7S9CQ53-F1
#
_cell.length_a   1.000
_cell.length_b   1.000
_cell.length_c   1.000
_cell.angle_alpha   90.00
_cell.angle_beta   90.00
_cell.angle_gamma   90.00
#
_symmetry.space_group_name_H-M   'P 1'
#
loop_
_entity.id
_entity.type
_entity.pdbx_description
1 polymer ?
#
loop_
_entity_poly.entity_id
_entity_poly.type
_entity_poly.pdbx_seq_one_letter_code
_entity_poly.pdbx_strand_id
1 'polypeptide(L)'
;MTTSYGKDILPLFRPGDVHCMDPKGVRLDDAGWMCDPAANDDFSDHANARRVFAALTAGFMPPGHKWSQDTLDIYASWITDGFQP
;
A
#
# COMPACT_ATOMS: atom_id res chain seq x y z
N MET A 1 11.84 1.08 15.57
CA MET A 1 11.30 -0.23 15.14
C MET A 1 11.09 -0.11 13.65
N THR A 2 11.48 -1.11 12.87
CA THR A 2 11.38 -1.05 11.41
C THR A 2 10.00 -1.57 11.00
N THR A 3 9.22 -0.75 10.30
CA THR A 3 7.89 -1.11 9.80
C THR A 3 8.05 -2.04 8.60
N SER A 4 7.28 -3.12 8.52
CA SER A 4 7.34 -4.09 7.42
C SER A 4 5.97 -4.36 6.81
N TYR A 5 5.94 -4.68 5.51
CA TYR A 5 4.70 -4.82 4.76
C TYR A 5 3.84 -5.94 5.35
N GLY A 6 4.37 -7.16 5.44
CA GLY A 6 3.61 -8.31 5.90
C GLY A 6 3.11 -8.22 7.34
N LYS A 7 3.82 -7.51 8.22
CA LYS A 7 3.47 -7.39 9.64
C LYS A 7 2.59 -6.20 9.96
N ASP A 8 2.92 -5.05 9.40
CA ASP A 8 2.34 -3.78 9.84
C ASP A 8 1.36 -3.19 8.82
N ILE A 9 1.57 -3.46 7.52
CA ILE A 9 0.76 -2.86 6.44
C ILE A 9 -0.34 -3.82 5.96
N LEU A 10 0.01 -5.07 5.68
CA LEU A 10 -0.91 -6.08 5.15
C LEU A 10 -2.15 -6.28 6.04
N PRO A 11 -2.06 -6.35 7.40
CA PRO A 11 -3.23 -6.49 8.24
C PRO A 11 -4.19 -5.29 8.23
N LEU A 12 -3.75 -4.13 7.74
CA LEU A 12 -4.59 -2.93 7.60
C LEU A 12 -5.52 -3.01 6.39
N PHE A 13 -5.17 -3.84 5.39
CA PHE A 13 -6.04 -4.16 4.28
C PHE A 13 -7.04 -5.23 4.67
N ARG A 14 -8.33 -4.94 4.49
CA ARG A 14 -9.37 -5.94 4.74
C ARG A 14 -9.42 -6.90 3.56
N PRO A 15 -9.88 -8.16 3.76
CA PRO A 15 -10.05 -9.10 2.66
C PRO A 15 -10.92 -8.56 1.50
N GLY A 16 -11.94 -7.75 1.80
CA GLY A 16 -12.76 -7.09 0.78
C GLY A 16 -12.02 -6.02 -0.02
N ASP A 17 -11.02 -5.37 0.57
CA ASP A 17 -10.18 -4.37 -0.11
C ASP A 17 -9.27 -5.06 -1.12
N VAL A 18 -8.65 -6.17 -0.72
CA VAL A 18 -7.84 -7.04 -1.60
C VAL A 18 -8.68 -7.56 -2.76
N HIS A 19 -9.85 -8.14 -2.47
CA HIS A 19 -10.73 -8.69 -3.51
C HIS A 19 -11.24 -7.64 -4.50
N CYS A 20 -11.47 -6.41 -4.05
CA CYS A 20 -11.88 -5.30 -4.91
C CYS A 20 -10.76 -4.86 -5.88
N MET A 21 -9.50 -5.00 -5.45
CA MET A 21 -8.32 -4.55 -6.19
C MET A 21 -7.71 -5.59 -7.12
N ASP A 22 -7.86 -6.87 -6.80
CA ASP A 22 -7.40 -8.00 -7.62
C ASP A 22 -7.84 -7.90 -9.11
N PRO A 23 -9.13 -7.68 -9.45
CA PRO A 23 -9.55 -7.55 -10.85
C PRO A 23 -9.01 -6.29 -11.55
N LYS A 24 -8.47 -5.32 -10.80
CA LYS A 24 -7.80 -4.13 -11.34
C LYS A 24 -6.28 -4.34 -11.50
N GLY A 25 -5.78 -5.53 -11.19
CA GLY A 25 -4.36 -5.87 -11.25
C GLY A 25 -3.53 -5.30 -10.11
N VAL A 26 -4.17 -4.89 -9.00
CA VAL A 26 -3.48 -4.35 -7.81
C VAL A 26 -3.46 -5.43 -6.73
N ARG A 27 -2.28 -5.98 -6.46
CA ARG A 27 -2.09 -7.15 -5.57
C ARG A 27 -1.71 -6.72 -4.16
N LEU A 28 -2.71 -6.36 -3.37
CA LEU A 28 -2.51 -5.90 -1.98
C LEU A 28 -2.15 -7.02 -1.01
N ASP A 29 -2.35 -8.27 -1.35
CA ASP A 29 -1.94 -9.42 -0.54
C ASP A 29 -0.55 -9.96 -0.93
N ASP A 30 0.07 -9.40 -1.95
CA ASP A 30 1.36 -9.83 -2.48
C ASP A 30 2.46 -8.84 -2.08
N ALA A 31 3.24 -9.20 -1.06
CA ALA A 31 4.39 -8.40 -0.63
C ALA A 31 5.44 -8.23 -1.74
N GLY A 32 5.60 -9.22 -2.64
CA GLY A 32 6.53 -9.12 -3.76
C GLY A 32 6.08 -8.07 -4.78
N TRP A 33 4.78 -7.94 -5.01
CA TRP A 33 4.22 -6.88 -5.86
C TRP A 33 4.28 -5.51 -5.20
N MET A 34 3.96 -5.43 -3.90
CA MET A 34 3.97 -4.16 -3.15
C MET A 34 5.37 -3.61 -2.91
N CYS A 35 6.34 -4.48 -2.61
CA CYS A 35 7.74 -4.12 -2.41
C CYS A 35 8.57 -4.18 -3.70
N ASP A 36 7.94 -4.33 -4.87
CA ASP A 36 8.65 -4.35 -6.15
C ASP A 36 9.39 -3.01 -6.35
N PRO A 37 10.74 -2.99 -6.47
CA PRO A 37 11.49 -1.76 -6.63
C PRO A 37 11.26 -1.08 -7.99
N ALA A 38 10.53 -1.69 -8.92
CA ALA A 38 10.26 -1.15 -10.24
C ALA A 38 9.66 0.27 -10.22
N ALA A 39 10.18 1.10 -11.13
CA ALA A 39 9.66 2.42 -11.44
C ALA A 39 8.50 2.33 -12.44
N ASN A 40 7.73 3.42 -12.56
CA ASN A 40 6.79 3.64 -13.66
C ASN A 40 6.85 5.11 -14.11
N ASP A 41 5.94 5.52 -14.99
CA ASP A 41 5.88 6.91 -15.49
C ASP A 41 5.59 7.95 -14.39
N ASP A 42 4.99 7.52 -13.26
CA ASP A 42 4.59 8.40 -12.15
C ASP A 42 5.64 8.44 -11.01
N PHE A 43 6.39 7.35 -10.81
CA PHE A 43 7.26 7.12 -9.66
C PHE A 43 8.59 6.49 -10.06
N SER A 44 9.68 7.02 -9.51
CA SER A 44 11.06 6.58 -9.78
C SER A 44 11.45 5.23 -9.18
N ASP A 45 10.67 4.73 -8.22
CA ASP A 45 10.93 3.52 -7.44
C ASP A 45 9.65 3.07 -6.73
N HIS A 46 9.53 1.77 -6.48
CA HIS A 46 8.42 1.19 -5.72
C HIS A 46 7.04 1.73 -6.13
N ALA A 47 6.83 1.81 -7.45
CA ALA A 47 5.69 2.49 -8.05
C ALA A 47 4.35 1.94 -7.55
N ASN A 48 4.27 0.63 -7.31
CA ASN A 48 3.08 -0.04 -6.80
C ASN A 48 2.69 0.47 -5.40
N ALA A 49 3.64 0.44 -4.45
CA ALA A 49 3.43 0.94 -3.10
C ALA A 49 3.05 2.43 -3.07
N ARG A 50 3.75 3.26 -3.86
CA ARG A 50 3.50 4.72 -3.90
C ARG A 50 2.16 5.05 -4.52
N ARG A 51 1.78 4.34 -5.59
CA ARG A 51 0.47 4.48 -6.23
C ARG A 51 -0.67 4.12 -5.27
N VAL A 52 -0.53 3.02 -4.51
CA VAL A 52 -1.52 2.62 -3.50
C VAL A 52 -1.63 3.70 -2.43
N PHE A 53 -0.50 4.22 -1.93
CA PHE A 53 -0.51 5.31 -0.94
C PHE A 53 -1.20 6.58 -1.46
N ALA A 54 -0.94 6.96 -2.71
CA ALA A 54 -1.62 8.10 -3.35
C ALA A 54 -3.15 7.89 -3.44
N ALA A 55 -3.61 6.67 -3.75
CA ALA A 55 -5.04 6.35 -3.80
C ALA A 55 -5.70 6.37 -2.41
N LEU A 56 -4.99 5.89 -1.39
CA LEU A 56 -5.44 5.87 0.01
C LEU A 56 -5.56 7.31 0.56
N THR A 57 -4.55 8.14 0.35
CA THR A 57 -4.53 9.55 0.79
C THR A 57 -5.57 10.40 0.07
N ALA A 58 -5.83 10.15 -1.22
CA ALA A 58 -6.94 10.78 -1.95
C ALA A 58 -8.33 10.29 -1.49
N GLY A 59 -8.39 9.20 -0.72
CA GLY A 59 -9.63 8.60 -0.25
C GLY A 59 -10.46 7.94 -1.36
N PHE A 60 -9.84 7.58 -2.48
CA PHE A 60 -10.46 6.73 -3.51
C PHE A 60 -10.60 5.28 -3.04
N MET A 61 -9.70 4.85 -2.17
CA MET A 61 -9.67 3.50 -1.60
C MET A 61 -9.48 3.58 -0.08
N PRO A 62 -10.11 2.68 0.71
CA PRO A 62 -11.21 1.80 0.33
C PRO A 62 -12.58 2.52 0.25
N PRO A 63 -13.48 2.09 -0.65
CA PRO A 63 -14.82 2.66 -0.77
C PRO A 63 -15.63 2.46 0.53
N GLY A 64 -16.23 3.54 1.03
CA GLY A 64 -17.07 3.54 2.24
C GLY A 64 -16.29 3.50 3.57
N HIS A 65 -14.99 3.20 3.56
CA HIS A 65 -14.17 3.11 4.76
C HIS A 65 -12.77 3.67 4.51
N LYS A 66 -12.67 5.01 4.46
CA LYS A 66 -11.39 5.68 4.33
C LYS A 66 -10.48 5.32 5.51
N TRP A 67 -9.20 5.17 5.22
CA TRP A 67 -8.18 5.00 6.26
C TRP A 67 -8.10 6.23 7.16
N SER A 68 -7.84 6.01 8.45
CA SER A 68 -7.57 7.12 9.38
C SER A 68 -6.17 7.67 9.14
N GLN A 69 -5.90 8.86 9.69
CA GLN A 69 -4.57 9.47 9.61
C GLN A 69 -3.50 8.55 10.22
N ASP A 70 -3.79 7.92 11.36
CA ASP A 70 -2.86 6.99 12.01
C ASP A 70 -2.47 5.82 11.10
N THR A 71 -3.41 5.28 10.32
CA THR A 71 -3.13 4.19 9.36
C THR A 71 -2.27 4.68 8.19
N LEU A 72 -2.52 5.89 7.71
CA LEU A 72 -1.70 6.53 6.67
C LEU A 72 -0.28 6.82 7.16
N ASP A 73 -0.12 7.20 8.44
CA ASP A 73 1.18 7.50 9.03
C ASP A 73 2.03 6.23 9.20
N ILE A 74 1.41 5.09 9.51
CA ILE A 74 2.08 3.78 9.53
C ILE A 74 2.59 3.43 8.12
N TYR A 75 1.78 3.64 7.09
CA TYR A 75 2.17 3.40 5.70
C TYR A 75 3.29 4.33 5.25
N ALA A 76 3.20 5.63 5.59
CA ALA A 76 4.24 6.60 5.27
C ALA A 76 5.58 6.26 5.96
N SER A 77 5.52 5.74 7.19
CA SER A 77 6.69 5.27 7.92
C SER A 77 7.33 4.08 7.21
N TRP A 78 6.55 3.11 6.74
CA TRP A 78 7.05 1.98 5.95
C TRP A 78 7.72 2.40 4.62
N ILE A 79 7.14 3.35 3.89
CA ILE A 79 7.77 3.94 2.70
C ILE A 79 9.15 4.54 3.08
N THR A 80 9.21 5.27 4.19
CA THR A 80 10.43 5.94 4.66
C THR A 80 11.48 4.95 5.16
N ASP A 81 11.04 3.83 5.74
CA ASP A 81 11.88 2.71 6.20
C ASP A 81 12.43 1.86 5.03
N GLY A 82 12.09 2.20 3.79
CA GLY A 82 12.64 1.59 2.58
C GLY A 82 11.88 0.36 2.10
N PHE A 83 10.55 0.34 2.24
CA PHE A 83 9.66 -0.67 1.65
C PHE A 83 9.95 -2.11 2.09
N GLN A 84 10.30 -2.30 3.37
CA GLN A 84 10.61 -3.62 3.92
C GLN A 84 9.43 -4.59 3.75
N PRO A 85 9.62 -5.80 3.20
CA PRO A 85 8.52 -6.77 2.99
C PRO A 85 7.91 -7.34 4.29
#